data_AF-A0A1C4K671-F1
#
_entry.id   AF-A0A1C4K671-F1
#
_cell.length_a   1.000
_cell.length_b   1.000
_cell.length_c   1.000
_cell.angle_alpha   90.00
_cell.angle_beta   90.00
_cell.angle_gamma   90.00
#
_symmetry.space_group_name_H-M   'P 1'
#
loop_
_entity.id
_entity.type
_entity.pdbx_description
1 polymer ?
#
loop_
_entity_poly.entity_id
_entity_poly.type
_entity_poly.pdbx_seq_one_letter_code
_entity_poly.pdbx_strand_id
1 'polypeptide(L)'
;MSAYGPTEYEPTAHGPTGPGAHDLDGPAGYGPTEPAAYGPAAHGPTGPAAYGPASPAAYGPTGPTELLVIAKEPVPGRVKTRLCPPFSPAEAAELAAAALADTLETVLALPARRRVLVLDGRPGPWVPPGVEVVAQSGGGLDERLAAAFGRCTGPALLVGMDTPQITPALLAPALAPDAWEGCHAWFGPAEDGGFWALGLAQPDPALLRGVPMSVPETGAVQRRRLVEAGLSVRDLPVLLDVDTASDAHRVAADAPGGRFAAALGRLTGAGAGVR
;
A
#
# COMPACT_ATOMS: atom_id res chain seq x y z
N MET A 1 -54.04 31.96 21.57
CA MET A 1 -54.03 33.41 21.24
C MET A 1 -53.14 33.60 20.01
N SER A 2 -53.41 34.63 19.19
CA SER A 2 -52.69 35.13 17.98
C SER A 2 -51.58 34.25 17.37
N ALA A 3 -51.61 33.75 16.12
CA ALA A 3 -52.18 34.26 14.86
C ALA A 3 -51.58 35.60 14.36
N TYR A 4 -50.73 35.53 13.34
CA TYR A 4 -50.74 36.36 12.10
C TYR A 4 -49.57 35.95 11.17
N GLY A 5 -49.81 36.07 9.86
CA GLY A 5 -48.83 36.18 8.76
C GLY A 5 -49.50 37.01 7.67
N PRO A 6 -49.19 36.85 6.36
CA PRO A 6 -47.92 36.51 5.71
C PRO A 6 -47.48 37.65 4.75
N THR A 7 -46.44 37.46 3.93
CA THR A 7 -46.29 38.17 2.65
C THR A 7 -45.46 37.39 1.63
N GLU A 8 -45.86 37.46 0.37
CA GLU A 8 -45.19 36.86 -0.81
C GLU A 8 -44.49 37.96 -1.63
N TYR A 9 -43.42 37.62 -2.38
CA TYR A 9 -43.11 38.33 -3.64
C TYR A 9 -42.20 37.55 -4.61
N GLU A 10 -42.83 36.95 -5.62
CA GLU A 10 -42.33 36.70 -6.98
C GLU A 10 -43.30 37.45 -7.94
N PRO A 11 -43.09 37.57 -9.29
CA PRO A 11 -42.13 36.92 -10.18
C PRO A 11 -41.21 37.99 -10.86
N THR A 12 -40.74 38.02 -12.13
CA THR A 12 -41.05 37.31 -13.40
C THR A 12 -39.86 37.37 -14.38
N ALA A 13 -39.88 36.54 -15.42
CA ALA A 13 -38.86 36.48 -16.48
C ALA A 13 -39.40 36.85 -17.88
N HIS A 14 -38.53 37.40 -18.74
CA HIS A 14 -38.60 37.51 -20.20
C HIS A 14 -37.14 37.67 -20.72
N GLY A 15 -36.76 37.41 -21.97
CA GLY A 15 -37.43 36.89 -23.17
C GLY A 15 -36.46 37.03 -24.38
N PRO A 16 -36.50 36.16 -25.41
CA PRO A 16 -35.47 36.14 -26.46
C PRO A 16 -35.74 37.06 -27.66
N THR A 17 -34.69 37.44 -28.38
CA THR A 17 -34.75 38.11 -29.70
C THR A 17 -33.66 37.61 -30.65
N GLY A 18 -33.91 37.77 -31.95
CA GLY A 18 -33.20 37.09 -33.04
C GLY A 18 -32.20 37.94 -33.85
N PRO A 19 -31.97 37.60 -35.13
CA PRO A 19 -30.67 37.78 -35.80
C PRO A 19 -30.52 39.08 -36.61
N GLY A 20 -29.27 39.39 -36.95
CA GLY A 20 -28.88 40.32 -38.01
C GLY A 20 -27.60 39.83 -38.70
N ALA A 21 -27.58 39.83 -40.02
CA ALA A 21 -26.43 39.45 -40.84
C ALA A 21 -25.99 40.66 -41.68
N HIS A 22 -24.68 40.79 -41.91
CA HIS A 22 -24.10 41.72 -42.86
C HIS A 22 -22.96 41.04 -43.62
N ASP A 23 -23.14 40.94 -44.93
CA ASP A 23 -22.16 40.47 -45.92
C ASP A 23 -21.59 41.69 -46.69
N LEU A 24 -20.69 41.39 -47.64
CA LEU A 24 -19.99 42.29 -48.58
C LEU A 24 -18.77 43.02 -47.94
N ASP A 25 -17.64 43.21 -48.62
CA ASP A 25 -17.34 43.05 -50.06
C ASP A 25 -15.93 42.44 -50.32
N GLY A 26 -15.57 42.17 -51.58
CA GLY A 26 -14.49 41.26 -51.98
C GLY A 26 -13.09 41.85 -52.35
N PRO A 27 -12.47 41.44 -53.49
CA PRO A 27 -11.33 40.51 -53.37
C PRO A 27 -10.10 40.74 -54.28
N ALA A 28 -8.91 40.35 -53.79
CA ALA A 28 -7.72 39.86 -54.56
C ALA A 28 -6.57 39.48 -53.58
N GLY A 29 -5.66 38.53 -53.83
CA GLY A 29 -5.59 37.52 -54.90
C GLY A 29 -4.15 37.24 -55.37
N TYR A 30 -3.57 36.08 -55.04
CA TYR A 30 -2.43 35.47 -55.76
C TYR A 30 -2.37 33.95 -55.50
N GLY A 31 -1.79 33.19 -56.44
CA GLY A 31 -1.93 31.74 -56.56
C GLY A 31 -0.76 30.87 -56.02
N PRO A 32 -0.49 29.68 -56.60
CA PRO A 32 -0.47 28.47 -55.76
C PRO A 32 0.79 27.58 -55.85
N THR A 33 1.02 26.76 -54.82
CA THR A 33 1.87 25.57 -54.86
C THR A 33 1.34 24.46 -53.95
N GLU A 34 0.94 23.33 -54.53
CA GLU A 34 0.83 22.02 -53.84
C GLU A 34 2.11 21.20 -54.07
N PRO A 35 2.25 19.97 -53.53
CA PRO A 35 2.26 19.68 -52.10
C PRO A 35 3.50 18.84 -51.69
N ALA A 36 3.85 18.85 -50.39
CA ALA A 36 4.79 17.89 -49.82
C ALA A 36 4.04 16.99 -48.82
N ALA A 37 4.04 15.68 -49.06
CA ALA A 37 3.29 14.73 -48.25
C ALA A 37 4.01 14.39 -46.94
N TYR A 38 3.27 14.35 -45.83
CA TYR A 38 3.67 13.65 -44.62
C TYR A 38 2.45 12.93 -44.03
N GLY A 39 2.52 11.60 -43.92
CA GLY A 39 1.41 10.79 -43.42
C GLY A 39 1.27 10.88 -41.89
N PRO A 40 0.04 10.79 -41.34
CA PRO A 40 -0.16 10.78 -39.90
C PRO A 40 0.34 9.46 -39.29
N ALA A 41 1.33 9.54 -38.40
CA ALA A 41 1.74 8.39 -37.58
C ALA A 41 0.63 8.08 -36.54
N ALA A 42 0.01 6.92 -36.66
CA ALA A 42 -1.07 6.50 -35.78
C ALA A 42 -0.55 6.11 -34.39
N HIS A 43 -0.69 7.01 -33.41
CA HIS A 43 -0.51 6.67 -32.00
C HIS A 43 -1.67 5.80 -31.51
N GLY A 44 -1.51 4.47 -31.60
CA GLY A 44 -2.39 3.52 -30.92
C GLY A 44 -2.29 3.64 -29.39
N PRO A 45 -3.39 3.51 -28.63
CA PRO A 45 -3.35 3.62 -27.18
C PRO A 45 -2.65 2.41 -26.55
N THR A 46 -1.54 2.65 -25.85
CA THR A 46 -0.90 1.64 -25.00
C THR A 46 -1.78 1.38 -23.77
N GLY A 47 -2.55 0.30 -23.80
CA GLY A 47 -3.23 -0.23 -22.61
C GLY A 47 -2.22 -0.68 -21.53
N PRO A 48 -2.67 -0.91 -20.29
CA PRO A 48 -1.81 -1.40 -19.23
C PRO A 48 -1.25 -2.78 -19.60
N ALA A 49 0.08 -2.94 -19.49
CA ALA A 49 0.72 -4.22 -19.75
C ALA A 49 0.31 -5.24 -18.67
N ALA A 50 -0.57 -6.17 -19.03
CA ALA A 50 -0.84 -7.33 -18.20
C ALA A 50 0.42 -8.21 -18.15
N TYR A 51 1.00 -8.37 -16.96
CA TYR A 51 2.09 -9.30 -16.77
C TYR A 51 1.60 -10.72 -17.04
N GLY A 52 2.20 -11.38 -18.04
CA GLY A 52 1.86 -12.76 -18.41
C GLY A 52 2.19 -13.76 -17.30
N PRO A 53 1.61 -14.97 -17.35
CA PRO A 53 1.84 -16.00 -16.33
C PRO A 53 3.33 -16.35 -16.23
N ALA A 54 3.89 -16.19 -15.02
CA ALA A 54 5.28 -16.50 -14.74
C ALA A 54 5.55 -18.02 -14.82
N SER A 55 6.80 -18.39 -15.13
CA SER A 55 7.24 -19.79 -15.19
C SER A 55 7.00 -20.52 -13.86
N PRO A 56 6.64 -21.83 -13.84
CA PRO A 56 6.33 -22.56 -12.60
C PRO A 56 7.44 -22.52 -11.54
N ALA A 57 8.70 -22.35 -11.94
CA ALA A 57 9.84 -22.21 -11.03
C ALA A 57 9.90 -20.87 -10.25
N ALA A 58 9.03 -19.90 -10.56
CA ALA A 58 8.97 -18.60 -9.88
C ALA A 58 8.13 -18.60 -8.59
N TYR A 59 7.45 -19.70 -8.27
CA TYR A 59 6.63 -19.80 -7.06
C TYR A 59 7.42 -20.49 -5.94
N GLY A 60 7.72 -19.74 -4.88
CA GLY A 60 8.31 -20.28 -3.65
C GLY A 60 7.38 -21.29 -2.94
N PRO A 61 7.82 -21.92 -1.84
CA PRO A 61 7.16 -23.07 -1.22
C PRO A 61 5.64 -22.95 -1.07
N THR A 62 4.91 -24.03 -1.30
CA THR A 62 3.44 -24.04 -1.26
C THR A 62 2.91 -24.31 0.15
N GLY A 63 1.88 -23.58 0.56
CA GLY A 63 1.17 -23.76 1.83
C GLY A 63 -0.32 -23.45 1.71
N PRO A 64 -1.11 -23.59 2.78
CA PRO A 64 -2.55 -23.28 2.76
C PRO A 64 -2.84 -21.76 2.83
N THR A 65 -2.03 -21.02 3.57
CA THR A 65 -2.23 -19.59 3.87
C THR A 65 -1.87 -18.68 2.69
N GLU A 66 -2.66 -17.64 2.43
CA GLU A 66 -2.34 -16.54 1.51
C GLU A 66 -1.54 -15.45 2.26
N LEU A 67 -0.30 -15.16 1.81
CA LEU A 67 0.54 -14.11 2.39
C LEU A 67 0.29 -12.76 1.71
N LEU A 68 0.01 -11.73 2.52
CA LEU A 68 -0.17 -10.35 2.08
C LEU A 68 0.93 -9.46 2.67
N VAL A 69 1.50 -8.57 1.87
CA VAL A 69 2.39 -7.49 2.33
C VAL A 69 1.70 -6.17 2.00
N ILE A 70 1.38 -5.34 2.99
CA ILE A 70 0.85 -3.99 2.75
C ILE A 70 1.99 -2.97 2.73
N ALA A 71 2.12 -2.23 1.63
CA ALA A 71 3.25 -1.34 1.40
C ALA A 71 2.88 -0.05 0.65
N LYS A 72 3.66 1.01 0.87
CA LYS A 72 3.75 2.18 -0.01
C LYS A 72 4.97 2.03 -0.92
N GLU A 73 4.85 2.53 -2.14
CA GLU A 73 5.98 2.66 -3.05
C GLU A 73 7.08 3.53 -2.39
N PRO A 74 8.35 3.07 -2.30
CA PRO A 74 9.45 3.80 -1.67
C PRO A 74 9.89 5.08 -2.42
N VAL A 75 9.04 6.11 -2.42
CA VAL A 75 9.29 7.39 -3.09
C VAL A 75 9.76 8.44 -2.08
N PRO A 76 10.86 9.19 -2.38
CA PRO A 76 11.33 10.28 -1.52
C PRO A 76 10.22 11.25 -1.10
N GLY A 77 10.11 11.48 0.21
CA GLY A 77 9.09 12.36 0.79
C GLY A 77 7.67 11.79 0.89
N ARG A 78 7.38 10.60 0.35
CA ARG A 78 6.09 9.87 0.53
C ARG A 78 6.15 8.80 1.61
N VAL A 79 7.34 8.25 1.89
CA VAL A 79 7.58 7.22 2.91
C VAL A 79 8.55 7.73 3.98
N LYS A 80 8.46 7.14 5.19
CA LYS A 80 9.43 7.29 6.28
C LYS A 80 9.88 8.73 6.58
N THR A 81 8.95 9.68 6.51
CA THR A 81 9.24 11.11 6.72
C THR A 81 9.71 11.42 8.14
N ARG A 82 9.48 10.54 9.13
CA ARG A 82 10.00 10.66 10.50
C ARG A 82 11.45 10.16 10.67
N LEU A 83 12.07 9.63 9.61
CA LEU A 83 13.53 9.46 9.51
C LEU A 83 14.25 10.78 9.13
N CYS A 84 13.50 11.84 8.80
CA CYS A 84 14.03 13.12 8.33
C CYS A 84 13.74 14.23 9.36
N PRO A 85 14.73 14.79 10.09
CA PRO A 85 16.15 14.42 10.18
C PRO A 85 16.39 13.12 10.97
N PRO A 86 17.61 12.51 10.92
CA PRO A 86 18.85 13.00 10.31
C PRO A 86 18.97 12.73 8.81
N PHE A 87 18.20 11.79 8.25
CA PHE A 87 18.30 11.40 6.85
C PHE A 87 17.62 12.41 5.93
N SER A 88 18.10 12.54 4.70
CA SER A 88 17.36 13.25 3.65
C SER A 88 16.16 12.41 3.17
N PRO A 89 15.17 13.02 2.48
CA PRO A 89 14.04 12.27 1.92
C PRO A 89 14.43 11.17 0.94
N ALA A 90 15.60 11.26 0.29
CA ALA A 90 16.12 10.22 -0.60
C ALA A 90 16.65 9.02 0.19
N GLU A 91 17.42 9.27 1.24
CA GLU A 91 18.01 8.24 2.12
C GLU A 91 16.93 7.52 2.93
N ALA A 92 15.91 8.23 3.40
CA ALA A 92 14.73 7.63 4.04
C ALA A 92 13.94 6.71 3.09
N ALA A 93 13.92 7.01 1.79
CA ALA A 93 13.33 6.14 0.77
C ALA A 93 14.23 4.95 0.41
N GLU A 94 15.56 5.11 0.41
CA GLU A 94 16.51 3.98 0.29
C GLU A 94 16.33 2.99 1.45
N LEU A 95 16.23 3.49 2.69
CA LEU A 95 15.95 2.68 3.88
C LEU A 95 14.59 1.97 3.78
N ALA A 96 13.53 2.66 3.34
CA ALA A 96 12.22 2.05 3.13
C ALA A 96 12.22 0.97 2.00
N ALA A 97 12.99 1.19 0.93
CA ALA A 97 13.14 0.22 -0.15
C ALA A 97 13.93 -1.02 0.29
N ALA A 98 15.00 -0.82 1.05
CA ALA A 98 15.80 -1.90 1.63
C ALA A 98 14.96 -2.74 2.62
N ALA A 99 14.15 -2.09 3.46
CA ALA A 99 13.27 -2.78 4.39
C ALA A 99 12.21 -3.62 3.69
N LEU A 100 11.50 -3.04 2.70
CA LEU A 100 10.50 -3.74 1.91
C LEU A 100 11.11 -4.92 1.12
N ALA A 101 12.36 -4.80 0.64
CA ALA A 101 13.05 -5.88 -0.04
C ALA A 101 13.35 -7.07 0.89
N ASP A 102 13.78 -6.82 2.13
CA ASP A 102 14.02 -7.88 3.13
C ASP A 102 12.71 -8.56 3.55
N THR A 103 11.64 -7.78 3.79
CA THR A 103 10.28 -8.30 4.04
C THR A 103 9.78 -9.21 2.89
N LEU A 104 9.98 -8.80 1.63
CA LEU A 104 9.56 -9.56 0.46
C LEU A 104 10.38 -10.85 0.26
N GLU A 105 11.67 -10.85 0.60
CA GLU A 105 12.50 -12.07 0.55
C GLU A 105 12.07 -13.09 1.61
N THR A 106 11.82 -12.65 2.86
CA THR A 106 11.27 -13.53 3.90
C THR A 106 9.91 -14.13 3.48
N VAL A 107 9.03 -13.33 2.86
CA VAL A 107 7.73 -13.81 2.35
C VAL A 107 7.86 -14.78 1.17
N LEU A 108 8.88 -14.62 0.32
CA LEU A 108 9.16 -15.57 -0.78
C LEU A 108 9.67 -16.93 -0.27
N ALA A 109 10.49 -16.94 0.78
CA ALA A 109 11.04 -18.17 1.36
C ALA A 109 10.00 -19.02 2.13
N LEU A 110 8.91 -18.42 2.60
CA LEU A 110 7.90 -19.05 3.45
C LEU A 110 6.83 -19.83 2.68
N PRO A 111 6.23 -20.91 3.22
CA PRO A 111 5.17 -21.67 2.55
C PRO A 111 3.87 -20.87 2.46
N ALA A 112 3.35 -20.67 1.24
CA ALA A 112 2.12 -19.92 0.99
C ALA A 112 1.37 -20.37 -0.26
N ARG A 113 0.04 -20.17 -0.27
CA ARG A 113 -0.88 -20.40 -1.40
C ARG A 113 -0.76 -19.32 -2.48
N ARG A 114 -0.61 -18.07 -2.03
CA ARG A 114 -0.39 -16.84 -2.81
C ARG A 114 0.54 -15.93 -2.01
N ARG A 115 1.24 -15.03 -2.70
CA ARG A 115 2.03 -13.94 -2.13
C ARG A 115 1.61 -12.65 -2.84
N VAL A 116 1.04 -11.70 -2.10
CA VAL A 116 0.40 -10.52 -2.69
C VAL A 116 0.94 -9.24 -2.05
N LEU A 117 1.52 -8.36 -2.86
CA LEU A 117 1.90 -7.00 -2.47
C LEU A 117 0.72 -6.04 -2.70
N VAL A 118 0.17 -5.50 -1.62
CA VAL A 118 -0.95 -4.57 -1.61
C VAL A 118 -0.39 -3.14 -1.55
N LEU A 119 -0.28 -2.50 -2.72
CA LEU A 119 0.59 -1.34 -2.96
C LEU A 119 -0.15 0.00 -3.09
N ASP A 120 0.27 1.00 -2.32
CA ASP A 120 -0.04 2.42 -2.54
C ASP A 120 1.11 3.06 -3.35
N GLY A 121 0.89 3.18 -4.66
CA GLY A 121 1.86 3.68 -5.63
C GLY A 121 1.98 2.75 -6.84
N ARG A 122 3.14 2.79 -7.51
CA ARG A 122 3.41 2.01 -8.73
C ARG A 122 4.38 0.85 -8.47
N PRO A 123 4.15 -0.36 -9.00
CA PRO A 123 5.17 -1.39 -9.01
C PRO A 123 6.32 -0.98 -9.93
N GLY A 124 7.52 -1.47 -9.62
CA GLY A 124 8.72 -1.28 -10.44
C GLY A 124 9.63 -2.50 -10.41
N PRO A 125 10.84 -2.42 -11.01
CA PRO A 125 11.80 -3.54 -11.07
C PRO A 125 12.29 -4.06 -9.71
N TRP A 126 11.95 -3.38 -8.62
CA TRP A 126 12.21 -3.79 -7.24
C TRP A 126 11.22 -4.84 -6.71
N VAL A 127 10.08 -5.07 -7.39
CA VAL A 127 9.15 -6.16 -7.04
C VAL A 127 9.73 -7.47 -7.58
N PRO A 128 10.02 -8.47 -6.72
CA PRO A 128 10.58 -9.73 -7.17
C PRO A 128 9.53 -10.62 -7.87
N PRO A 129 9.96 -11.53 -8.78
CA PRO A 129 9.06 -12.52 -9.36
C PRO A 129 8.48 -13.45 -8.28
N GLY A 130 7.28 -13.98 -8.53
CA GLY A 130 6.55 -14.82 -7.56
C GLY A 130 5.63 -14.05 -6.60
N VAL A 131 5.63 -12.71 -6.67
CA VAL A 131 4.73 -11.82 -5.93
C VAL A 131 3.68 -11.22 -6.89
N GLU A 132 2.40 -11.43 -6.59
CA GLU A 132 1.28 -10.74 -7.25
C GLU A 132 1.19 -9.31 -6.73
N VAL A 133 0.97 -8.30 -7.58
CA VAL A 133 0.77 -6.91 -7.12
C VAL A 133 -0.69 -6.50 -7.32
N VAL A 134 -1.30 -5.96 -6.28
CA VAL A 134 -2.63 -5.36 -6.31
C VAL A 134 -2.55 -3.93 -5.74
N ALA A 135 -3.31 -3.00 -6.31
CA ALA A 135 -3.39 -1.65 -5.75
C ALA A 135 -4.15 -1.66 -4.41
N GLN A 136 -3.71 -0.84 -3.46
CA GLN A 136 -4.54 -0.46 -2.30
C GLN A 136 -5.80 0.25 -2.76
N SER A 137 -6.89 0.10 -2.01
CA SER A 137 -8.10 0.90 -2.21
C SER A 137 -7.87 2.37 -1.82
N GLY A 138 -8.85 3.21 -2.14
CA GLY A 138 -9.03 4.46 -1.40
C GLY A 138 -9.40 4.21 0.07
N GLY A 139 -9.59 5.29 0.81
CA GLY A 139 -10.01 5.24 2.21
C GLY A 139 -8.87 5.19 3.23
N GLY A 140 -9.25 5.01 4.50
CA GLY A 140 -8.38 4.83 5.66
C GLY A 140 -7.56 3.54 5.61
N LEU A 141 -6.59 3.40 6.52
CA LEU A 141 -5.77 2.18 6.58
C LEU A 141 -6.62 0.94 6.92
N ASP A 142 -7.64 1.10 7.77
CA ASP A 142 -8.63 0.07 8.09
C ASP A 142 -9.43 -0.36 6.86
N GLU A 143 -9.86 0.58 6.01
CA GLU A 143 -10.56 0.28 4.77
C GLU A 143 -9.69 -0.49 3.79
N ARG A 144 -8.39 -0.13 3.70
CA ARG A 144 -7.41 -0.77 2.82
C ARG A 144 -7.04 -2.18 3.29
N LEU A 145 -6.84 -2.37 4.59
CA LEU A 145 -6.62 -3.68 5.19
C LEU A 145 -7.87 -4.57 5.00
N ALA A 146 -9.07 -4.04 5.25
CA ALA A 146 -10.33 -4.73 4.98
C ALA A 146 -10.48 -5.12 3.50
N ALA A 147 -10.12 -4.22 2.57
CA ALA A 147 -10.13 -4.49 1.14
C ALA A 147 -9.05 -5.50 0.70
N ALA A 148 -7.93 -5.60 1.42
CA ALA A 148 -6.91 -6.63 1.19
C ALA A 148 -7.41 -8.02 1.60
N PHE A 149 -7.93 -8.16 2.82
CA PHE A 149 -8.50 -9.43 3.31
C PHE A 149 -9.70 -9.91 2.48
N GLY A 150 -10.55 -8.98 2.00
CA GLY A 150 -11.67 -9.29 1.10
C GLY A 150 -11.29 -9.81 -0.30
N ARG A 151 -9.99 -9.99 -0.60
CA ARG A 151 -9.47 -10.61 -1.85
C ARG A 151 -8.90 -12.02 -1.64
N CYS A 152 -8.95 -12.56 -0.42
CA CYS A 152 -8.45 -13.89 -0.09
C CYS A 152 -9.55 -14.95 -0.19
N THR A 153 -9.15 -16.18 -0.50
CA THR A 153 -10.06 -17.32 -0.74
C THR A 153 -9.94 -18.45 0.30
N GLY A 154 -8.99 -18.31 1.23
CA GLY A 154 -8.78 -19.18 2.38
C GLY A 154 -8.10 -18.39 3.50
N PRO A 155 -7.46 -19.07 4.47
CA PRO A 155 -6.73 -18.40 5.54
C PRO A 155 -5.70 -17.41 4.99
N ALA A 156 -5.58 -16.24 5.60
CA ALA A 156 -4.68 -15.19 5.14
C ALA A 156 -3.85 -14.61 6.30
N LEU A 157 -2.63 -14.21 6.01
CA LEU A 157 -1.72 -13.57 6.94
C LEU A 157 -1.10 -12.33 6.27
N LEU A 158 -1.39 -11.16 6.84
CA LEU A 158 -0.91 -9.86 6.38
C LEU A 158 0.22 -9.37 7.28
N VAL A 159 1.28 -8.84 6.67
CA VAL A 159 2.39 -8.14 7.34
C VAL A 159 2.57 -6.72 6.78
N GLY A 160 3.07 -5.81 7.61
CA GLY A 160 3.50 -4.48 7.19
C GLY A 160 4.85 -4.48 6.46
N MET A 161 5.15 -3.40 5.73
CA MET A 161 6.47 -3.19 5.10
C MET A 161 7.56 -2.70 6.08
N ASP A 162 7.19 -2.43 7.33
CA ASP A 162 7.95 -1.58 8.25
C ASP A 162 8.78 -2.34 9.30
N THR A 163 8.77 -3.68 9.24
CA THR A 163 9.50 -4.61 10.13
C THR A 163 10.50 -5.49 9.38
N PRO A 164 11.63 -4.96 8.88
CA PRO A 164 12.60 -5.74 8.10
C PRO A 164 13.32 -6.85 8.88
N GLN A 165 13.17 -6.89 10.21
CA GLN A 165 13.61 -7.98 11.07
C GLN A 165 12.69 -9.22 11.06
N ILE A 166 11.59 -9.24 10.28
CA ILE A 166 10.80 -10.47 10.14
C ILE A 166 11.65 -11.60 9.56
N THR A 167 11.54 -12.79 10.16
CA THR A 167 12.24 -14.00 9.72
C THR A 167 11.24 -15.12 9.45
N PRO A 168 11.61 -16.15 8.68
CA PRO A 168 10.77 -17.32 8.50
C PRO A 168 10.37 -18.00 9.82
N ALA A 169 11.22 -17.95 10.85
CA ALA A 169 10.93 -18.51 12.16
C ALA A 169 9.84 -17.74 12.93
N LEU A 170 9.75 -16.42 12.77
CA LEU A 170 8.71 -15.58 13.40
C LEU A 170 7.32 -15.81 12.79
N LEU A 171 7.26 -16.13 11.49
CA LEU A 171 6.00 -16.33 10.75
C LEU A 171 5.57 -17.82 10.65
N ALA A 172 6.49 -18.77 10.88
CA ALA A 172 6.20 -20.20 10.82
C ALA A 172 4.97 -20.65 11.63
N PRO A 173 4.67 -20.15 12.85
CA PRO A 173 3.48 -20.57 13.61
C PRO A 173 2.14 -20.31 12.89
N ALA A 174 2.08 -19.27 12.05
CA ALA A 174 0.89 -18.89 11.29
C ALA A 174 0.84 -19.48 9.86
N LEU A 175 1.85 -20.28 9.50
CA LEU A 175 2.06 -20.85 8.15
C LEU A 175 2.32 -22.36 8.15
N ALA A 176 2.41 -22.98 9.34
CA ALA A 176 2.42 -24.43 9.51
C ALA A 176 1.09 -25.06 9.00
N PRO A 177 1.08 -26.37 8.64
CA PRO A 177 -0.14 -27.03 8.16
C PRO A 177 -1.32 -26.97 9.15
N ASP A 178 -1.00 -27.03 10.44
CA ASP A 178 -1.90 -27.00 11.60
C ASP A 178 -2.10 -25.59 12.19
N ALA A 179 -1.56 -24.53 11.56
CA ALA A 179 -1.57 -23.14 12.07
C ALA A 179 -2.96 -22.58 12.41
N TRP A 180 -4.02 -23.17 11.84
CA TRP A 180 -5.42 -22.77 11.98
C TRP A 180 -6.26 -23.80 12.75
N GLU A 181 -5.67 -24.92 13.19
CA GLU A 181 -6.36 -25.91 14.04
C GLU A 181 -6.54 -25.35 15.45
N GLY A 182 -7.79 -25.09 15.83
CA GLY A 182 -8.12 -24.39 17.08
C GLY A 182 -7.54 -22.96 17.14
N CYS A 183 -7.31 -22.32 15.99
CA CYS A 183 -6.83 -20.95 15.88
C CYS A 183 -7.61 -20.23 14.79
N HIS A 184 -8.29 -19.15 15.15
CA HIS A 184 -9.16 -18.40 14.24
C HIS A 184 -8.51 -17.09 13.76
N ALA A 185 -7.56 -16.55 14.53
CA ALA A 185 -6.76 -15.40 14.15
C ALA A 185 -5.34 -15.44 14.75
N TRP A 186 -4.38 -14.88 14.02
CA TRP A 186 -3.02 -14.60 14.50
C TRP A 186 -2.82 -13.09 14.61
N PHE A 187 -2.09 -12.62 15.63
CA PHE A 187 -1.91 -11.19 15.88
C PHE A 187 -0.46 -10.86 16.25
N GLY A 188 0.19 -9.98 15.50
CA GLY A 188 1.56 -9.50 15.74
C GLY A 188 1.55 -8.07 16.30
N PRO A 189 1.55 -7.87 17.63
CA PRO A 189 1.57 -6.53 18.23
C PRO A 189 2.87 -5.77 17.92
N ALA A 190 2.78 -4.46 17.71
CA ALA A 190 3.95 -3.59 17.55
C ALA A 190 4.25 -2.81 18.83
N GLU A 191 5.52 -2.43 19.06
CA GLU A 191 5.95 -1.66 20.25
C GLU A 191 5.27 -0.28 20.37
N ASP A 192 4.83 0.31 19.26
CA ASP A 192 4.13 1.61 19.22
C ASP A 192 2.64 1.54 19.64
N GLY A 193 2.13 0.33 19.87
CA GLY A 193 0.71 0.05 20.15
C GLY A 193 -0.12 -0.31 18.91
N GLY A 194 0.49 -0.34 17.72
CA GLY A 194 -0.08 -0.87 16.48
C GLY A 194 0.00 -2.39 16.37
N PHE A 195 0.08 -2.89 15.12
CA PHE A 195 0.35 -4.29 14.82
C PHE A 195 1.13 -4.44 13.52
N TRP A 196 2.21 -5.21 13.55
CA TRP A 196 3.04 -5.51 12.38
C TRP A 196 2.47 -6.67 11.55
N ALA A 197 1.65 -7.53 12.16
CA ALA A 197 0.97 -8.64 11.48
C ALA A 197 -0.47 -8.88 11.98
N LEU A 198 -1.32 -9.36 11.08
CA LEU A 198 -2.66 -9.84 11.37
C LEU A 198 -2.98 -11.02 10.45
N GLY A 199 -3.48 -12.12 11.01
CA GLY A 199 -3.93 -13.28 10.25
C GLY A 199 -5.33 -13.72 10.64
N LEU A 200 -6.10 -14.22 9.67
CA LEU A 200 -7.48 -14.65 9.82
C LEU A 200 -7.68 -16.00 9.12
N ALA A 201 -8.24 -16.99 9.84
CA ALA A 201 -8.59 -18.30 9.26
C ALA A 201 -9.69 -18.18 8.20
N GLN A 202 -10.62 -17.25 8.43
CA GLN A 202 -11.69 -16.85 7.52
C GLN A 202 -11.64 -15.32 7.40
N PRO A 203 -11.08 -14.78 6.31
CA PRO A 203 -10.97 -13.34 6.11
C PRO A 203 -12.33 -12.61 6.03
N ASP A 204 -12.68 -11.87 7.08
CA ASP A 204 -13.84 -10.97 7.11
C ASP A 204 -13.42 -9.49 7.18
N PRO A 205 -13.67 -8.69 6.12
CA PRO A 205 -13.44 -7.24 6.11
C PRO A 205 -14.08 -6.46 7.26
N ALA A 206 -15.19 -6.92 7.84
CA ALA A 206 -15.88 -6.24 8.94
C ALA A 206 -15.06 -6.25 10.24
N LEU A 207 -14.15 -7.21 10.42
CA LEU A 207 -13.25 -7.29 11.58
C LEU A 207 -12.21 -6.15 11.62
N LEU A 208 -12.09 -5.34 10.57
CA LEU A 208 -11.10 -4.27 10.46
C LEU A 208 -11.75 -2.87 10.31
N ARG A 209 -12.83 -2.75 9.52
CA ARG A 209 -13.53 -1.48 9.22
C ARG A 209 -13.85 -0.67 10.48
N GLY A 210 -13.32 0.55 10.60
CA GLY A 210 -13.55 1.41 11.76
C GLY A 210 -12.84 0.95 13.04
N VAL A 211 -11.71 0.25 12.95
CA VAL A 211 -10.68 0.28 14.01
C VAL A 211 -9.92 1.61 13.88
N PRO A 212 -9.69 2.37 14.96
CA PRO A 212 -8.84 3.56 14.93
C PRO A 212 -7.41 3.17 14.52
N MET A 213 -6.84 3.89 13.55
CA MET A 213 -5.52 3.60 12.98
C MET A 213 -4.51 4.71 13.30
N SER A 214 -3.24 4.34 13.42
CA SER A 214 -2.13 5.25 13.75
C SER A 214 -2.27 5.98 15.10
N VAL A 215 -2.89 5.32 16.08
CA VAL A 215 -2.95 5.73 17.50
C VAL A 215 -2.43 4.61 18.42
N PRO A 216 -1.92 4.89 19.63
CA PRO A 216 -1.33 3.89 20.52
C PRO A 216 -2.28 2.76 20.95
N GLU A 217 -3.60 2.95 20.81
CA GLU A 217 -4.61 1.93 21.14
C GLU A 217 -4.99 1.05 19.94
N THR A 218 -4.46 1.30 18.73
CA THR A 218 -4.85 0.64 17.46
C THR A 218 -4.87 -0.89 17.61
N GLY A 219 -3.75 -1.48 18.03
CA GLY A 219 -3.60 -2.92 18.19
C GLY A 219 -4.45 -3.49 19.33
N ALA A 220 -4.57 -2.75 20.45
CA ALA A 220 -5.42 -3.14 21.57
C ALA A 220 -6.93 -3.11 21.23
N VAL A 221 -7.36 -2.24 20.32
CA VAL A 221 -8.72 -2.23 19.77
C VAL A 221 -8.89 -3.34 18.72
N GLN A 222 -7.94 -3.52 17.81
CA GLN A 222 -7.99 -4.58 16.79
C GLN A 222 -8.07 -5.98 17.42
N ARG A 223 -7.16 -6.30 18.35
CA ARG A 223 -7.10 -7.61 19.02
C ARG A 223 -8.36 -7.90 19.84
N ARG A 224 -8.88 -6.88 20.54
CA ARG A 224 -10.14 -6.98 21.29
C ARG A 224 -11.32 -7.28 20.37
N ARG A 225 -11.44 -6.62 19.22
CA ARG A 225 -12.51 -6.87 18.25
C ARG A 225 -12.52 -8.32 17.74
N LEU A 226 -11.34 -8.93 17.53
CA LEU A 226 -11.25 -10.34 17.16
C LEU A 226 -11.82 -11.26 18.26
N VAL A 227 -11.49 -10.98 19.52
CA VAL A 227 -12.01 -11.73 20.69
C VAL A 227 -13.51 -11.50 20.89
N GLU A 228 -14.00 -10.28 20.70
CA GLU A 228 -15.43 -9.92 20.78
C GLU A 228 -16.25 -10.56 19.65
N ALA A 229 -15.65 -10.82 18.49
CA ALA A 229 -16.20 -11.64 17.42
C ALA A 229 -16.13 -13.17 17.70
N GLY A 230 -15.68 -13.58 18.89
CA GLY A 230 -15.59 -14.98 19.31
C GLY A 230 -14.36 -15.73 18.78
N LEU A 231 -13.40 -15.05 18.17
CA LEU A 231 -12.25 -15.70 17.55
C LEU A 231 -11.20 -16.11 18.59
N SER A 232 -10.69 -17.33 18.46
CA SER A 232 -9.52 -17.81 19.19
C SER A 232 -8.26 -17.17 18.61
N VAL A 233 -7.78 -16.10 19.23
CA VAL A 233 -6.58 -15.37 18.81
C VAL A 233 -5.32 -15.99 19.44
N ARG A 234 -4.29 -16.25 18.62
CA ARG A 234 -2.92 -16.53 19.08
C ARG A 234 -2.02 -15.34 18.74
N ASP A 235 -1.12 -14.97 19.64
CA ASP A 235 -0.19 -13.87 19.42
C ASP A 235 1.14 -14.36 18.82
N LEU A 236 1.67 -13.58 17.89
CA LEU A 236 3.07 -13.63 17.45
C LEU A 236 3.92 -12.71 18.37
N PRO A 237 5.27 -12.80 18.33
CA PRO A 237 6.11 -11.90 19.12
C PRO A 237 5.87 -10.41 18.84
N VAL A 238 6.10 -9.58 19.86
CA VAL A 238 6.14 -8.11 19.70
C VAL A 238 7.35 -7.75 18.84
N LEU A 239 7.17 -6.85 17.87
CA LEU A 239 8.26 -6.27 17.07
C LEU A 239 8.21 -4.73 17.11
N LEU A 240 9.32 -4.11 16.73
CA LEU A 240 9.45 -2.67 16.54
C LEU A 240 9.32 -2.30 15.05
N ASP A 241 8.32 -1.48 14.71
CA ASP A 241 8.21 -0.86 13.38
C ASP A 241 9.21 0.30 13.25
N VAL A 242 9.92 0.36 12.12
CA VAL A 242 11.01 1.34 11.90
C VAL A 242 10.46 2.72 11.53
N ASP A 243 9.98 3.51 12.49
CA ASP A 243 9.44 4.85 12.21
C ASP A 243 10.49 5.97 12.36
N THR A 244 11.33 5.92 13.40
CA THR A 244 12.39 6.91 13.66
C THR A 244 13.80 6.36 13.43
N ALA A 245 14.79 7.25 13.37
CA ALA A 245 16.20 6.86 13.27
C ALA A 245 16.70 6.04 14.49
N SER A 246 16.09 6.22 15.66
CA SER A 246 16.36 5.38 16.84
C SER A 246 15.94 3.93 16.58
N ASP A 247 14.76 3.75 15.98
CA ASP A 247 14.19 2.44 15.68
C ASP A 247 14.97 1.75 14.56
N ALA A 248 15.41 2.52 13.55
CA ALA A 248 16.32 2.05 12.52
C ALA A 248 17.61 1.47 13.11
N HIS A 249 18.23 2.17 14.07
CA HIS A 249 19.44 1.69 14.74
C HIS A 249 19.20 0.46 15.63
N ARG A 250 18.05 0.37 16.33
CA ARG A 250 17.66 -0.83 17.10
C ARG A 250 17.47 -2.03 16.16
N VAL A 251 16.60 -1.92 15.17
CA VAL A 251 16.26 -2.99 14.22
C VAL A 251 17.47 -3.46 13.41
N ALA A 252 18.38 -2.55 13.03
CA ALA A 252 19.62 -2.93 12.34
C ALA A 252 20.64 -3.65 13.24
N ALA A 253 20.59 -3.45 14.57
CA ALA A 253 21.40 -4.20 15.53
C ALA A 253 20.80 -5.59 15.82
N ASP A 254 19.47 -5.70 15.87
CA ASP A 254 18.75 -6.96 16.07
C ASP A 254 18.78 -7.86 14.81
N ALA A 255 18.79 -7.26 13.61
CA ALA A 255 18.78 -7.96 12.31
C ALA A 255 19.94 -7.50 11.36
N PRO A 256 21.22 -7.68 11.75
CA PRO A 256 22.36 -7.07 11.06
C PRO A 256 22.68 -7.65 9.66
N GLY A 257 22.03 -8.75 9.27
CA GLY A 257 22.26 -9.42 7.98
C GLY A 257 21.42 -8.90 6.81
N GLY A 258 20.40 -8.06 7.05
CA GLY A 258 19.49 -7.56 6.03
C GLY A 258 20.07 -6.45 5.15
N ARG A 259 19.46 -6.21 3.98
CA ARG A 259 19.75 -5.02 3.14
C ARG A 259 19.49 -3.74 3.92
N PHE A 260 18.47 -3.73 4.79
CA PHE A 260 18.14 -2.59 5.65
C PHE A 260 19.32 -2.18 6.54
N ALA A 261 19.89 -3.13 7.30
CA ALA A 261 21.04 -2.89 8.15
C ALA A 261 22.27 -2.45 7.34
N ALA A 262 22.52 -3.10 6.19
CA ALA A 262 23.59 -2.71 5.28
C ALA A 262 23.42 -1.29 4.70
N ALA A 263 22.20 -0.87 4.36
CA ALA A 263 21.90 0.48 3.89
C ALA A 263 22.11 1.51 5.01
N LEU A 264 21.59 1.27 6.21
CA LEU A 264 21.79 2.15 7.36
C LEU A 264 23.28 2.34 7.70
N GLY A 265 24.06 1.26 7.64
CA GLY A 265 25.52 1.29 7.82
C GLY A 265 26.24 2.15 6.78
N ARG A 266 25.85 2.07 5.48
CA ARG A 266 26.41 2.95 4.43
C ARG A 266 26.11 4.42 4.71
N LEU A 267 24.83 4.74 4.96
CA LEU A 267 24.35 6.11 5.07
C LEU A 267 24.95 6.82 6.30
N THR A 268 24.95 6.14 7.45
CA THR A 268 25.53 6.69 8.68
C THR A 268 27.06 6.72 8.65
N GLY A 269 27.71 5.76 7.98
CA GLY A 269 29.16 5.79 7.75
C GLY A 269 29.61 6.93 6.82
N ALA A 270 28.85 7.20 5.76
CA ALA A 270 29.13 8.31 4.83
C ALA A 270 29.07 9.68 5.54
N GLY A 271 28.09 9.88 6.43
CA GLY A 271 27.95 11.11 7.22
C GLY A 271 29.06 11.37 8.25
N ALA A 272 29.93 10.40 8.52
CA ALA A 272 31.08 10.54 9.41
C ALA A 272 32.37 11.00 8.69
N GLY A 273 32.42 10.95 7.35
CA GLY A 273 33.60 11.34 6.56
C GLY A 273 33.69 12.82 6.19
N VAL A 274 32.68 13.63 6.53
CA VAL A 274 32.59 15.06 6.15
C VAL A 274 32.10 15.91 7.33
N ARG A 275 32.94 16.04 8.37
CA ARG A 275 32.79 16.97 9.50
C ARG A 275 34.16 17.46 9.98
#